data_AF-A0AAX5KGD4-F1
#
_entry.id   AF-A0AAX5KGD4-F1
#
_cell.length_a   1.000
_cell.length_b   1.000
_cell.length_c   1.000
_cell.angle_alpha   90.00
_cell.angle_beta   90.00
_cell.angle_gamma   90.00
#
_symmetry.space_group_name_H-M   'P 1'
#
loop_
_entity.id
_entity.type
_entity.pdbx_description
1 polymer ?
#
loop_
_entity_poly.entity_id
_entity_poly.type
_entity_poly.pdbx_seq_one_letter_code
_entity_poly.pdbx_strand_id
1 'polypeptide(L)'
;MEEMAQPLLSSSRCGHSEIEESIPISSSPSSDVATPPPLKSCLHRARTAPAMSVIPVDLLPHDSEPALDTSSPIIMHASLLLLLYLSLGMLAYFFNLRGFSVVQTHPAVDAMYFCIVTLCTIGYGDITPVTPVTKAIACVLVLVGFGLINALLTNAVNHLLNLQESAIIDSVCCASTRPTSYIVDAEKGRMRIRTKVGLAVVAVVLSIGVGAVVLRLLENVDWMDAVYLSVMSVTTVGYGDGSFKTTRGRIFASIWLLVSTLAVGKAFLYLVEARINKRHQRIAKWILKRDLTVKDLFAADLNQKGFISKSEFVIHKLKEMGRIGEKEILSICDQFNKIDLYNTGKITLPDLVIVSR
;
A
#
# COMPACT_ATOMS: atom_id res chain seq x y z
N MET A 1 -4.08 55.57 2.69
CA MET A 1 -4.89 54.44 3.18
C MET A 1 -3.90 53.39 3.68
N GLU A 2 -3.19 53.58 4.80
CA GLU A 2 -3.70 53.91 6.15
C GLU A 2 -4.77 52.88 6.54
N GLU A 3 -4.64 52.04 7.57
CA GLU A 3 -4.01 52.23 8.87
C GLU A 3 -3.74 50.88 9.59
N MET A 4 -2.91 50.96 10.64
CA MET A 4 -2.47 49.98 11.65
C MET A 4 -3.65 49.35 12.45
N ALA A 5 -3.53 48.34 13.34
CA ALA A 5 -2.61 48.18 14.46
C ALA A 5 -2.67 46.81 15.15
N GLN A 6 -1.59 46.53 15.88
CA GLN A 6 -1.30 45.40 16.75
C GLN A 6 -1.77 45.63 18.22
N PRO A 7 -1.65 44.63 19.14
CA PRO A 7 -2.35 44.53 20.43
C PRO A 7 -1.59 45.18 21.60
N LEU A 8 -2.15 45.23 22.83
CA LEU A 8 -1.43 45.12 24.13
C LEU A 8 -2.36 45.28 25.38
N LEU A 9 -2.07 44.46 26.43
CA LEU A 9 -2.04 44.74 27.90
C LEU A 9 -3.36 45.05 28.65
N SER A 10 -3.56 44.80 29.96
CA SER A 10 -2.72 44.61 31.16
C SER A 10 -3.56 43.92 32.28
N SER A 11 -3.01 43.04 33.11
CA SER A 11 -2.52 43.26 34.49
C SER A 11 -3.53 43.78 35.53
N SER A 12 -3.70 43.02 36.61
CA SER A 12 -3.77 43.60 37.96
C SER A 12 -3.21 42.62 39.00
N ARG A 13 -2.30 43.17 39.81
CA ARG A 13 -1.51 42.60 40.90
C ARG A 13 -1.82 43.48 42.13
N CYS A 14 -2.01 42.88 43.31
CA CYS A 14 -1.65 43.37 44.67
C CYS A 14 -2.50 42.63 45.73
N GLY A 15 -2.00 42.28 46.91
CA GLY A 15 -0.71 42.54 47.52
C GLY A 15 -0.61 41.99 48.96
N HIS A 16 0.58 42.19 49.56
CA HIS A 16 0.98 42.20 50.98
C HIS A 16 0.84 40.91 51.81
N SER A 17 1.74 40.52 52.73
CA SER A 17 2.91 41.12 53.44
C SER A 17 3.72 39.95 54.08
N GLU A 18 5.06 39.86 54.08
CA GLU A 18 6.03 40.45 55.06
C GLU A 18 5.65 40.19 56.54
N ILE A 19 6.44 39.74 57.53
CA ILE A 19 7.88 39.58 57.90
C ILE A 19 7.84 38.63 59.16
N GLU A 20 8.80 37.77 59.55
CA GLU A 20 9.99 38.06 60.38
C GLU A 20 10.71 36.75 60.85
N GLU A 21 12.07 36.80 60.83
CA GLU A 21 13.08 36.22 61.77
C GLU A 21 13.11 34.71 62.15
N SER A 22 14.23 34.04 62.43
CA SER A 22 15.66 34.34 62.61
C SER A 22 16.49 33.02 62.67
N ILE A 23 17.81 33.11 62.45
CA ILE A 23 18.90 32.06 62.46
C ILE A 23 19.49 32.00 63.90
N PRO A 24 20.06 30.90 64.51
CA PRO A 24 21.27 30.18 64.02
C PRO A 24 21.57 28.69 64.41
N ILE A 25 22.40 28.06 63.56
CA ILE A 25 23.56 27.16 63.81
C ILE A 25 23.53 26.21 65.04
N SER A 26 23.57 24.88 64.82
CA SER A 26 24.71 23.99 65.20
C SER A 26 24.42 22.48 65.08
N SER A 27 25.51 21.73 64.81
CA SER A 27 25.76 20.30 65.09
C SER A 27 24.90 19.20 64.47
N SER A 28 25.51 18.45 63.54
CA SER A 28 25.28 17.01 63.29
C SER A 28 25.69 16.18 64.53
N PRO A 29 25.08 15.00 64.83
CA PRO A 29 25.32 13.80 64.01
C PRO A 29 24.13 12.82 63.86
N SER A 30 24.18 12.09 62.74
CA SER A 30 23.68 10.72 62.50
C SER A 30 22.42 10.23 63.25
N SER A 31 21.31 10.14 62.51
CA SER A 31 20.29 9.10 62.70
C SER A 31 19.46 8.94 61.42
N ASP A 32 19.13 7.69 61.12
CA ASP A 32 18.52 7.14 59.92
C ASP A 32 17.18 7.75 59.46
N VAL A 33 16.76 7.36 58.24
CA VAL A 33 15.38 7.46 57.64
C VAL A 33 15.07 8.81 56.96
N ALA A 34 14.55 8.95 55.72
CA ALA A 34 14.11 8.06 54.65
C ALA A 34 14.18 8.81 53.30
N THR A 35 14.70 8.15 52.26
CA THR A 35 14.49 8.49 50.86
C THR A 35 13.09 8.05 50.38
N PRO A 36 12.40 8.81 49.53
CA PRO A 36 11.08 8.43 49.01
C PRO A 36 11.19 7.15 48.15
N PRO A 37 10.22 6.23 48.21
CA PRO A 37 10.33 4.95 47.52
C PRO A 37 10.19 5.14 46.00
N PRO A 38 10.97 4.44 45.17
CA PRO A 38 10.71 4.35 43.75
C PRO A 38 9.40 3.57 43.53
N LEU A 39 8.53 4.09 42.67
CA LEU A 39 7.28 3.46 42.24
C LEU A 39 7.61 2.06 41.68
N LYS A 40 7.37 1.03 42.49
CA LYS A 40 7.50 -0.36 42.06
C LYS A 40 6.44 -0.61 40.99
N SER A 41 6.90 -0.75 39.76
CA SER A 41 6.19 -1.43 38.68
C SER A 41 5.77 -2.82 39.19
N CYS A 42 4.52 -2.96 39.62
CA CYS A 42 3.89 -4.26 39.87
C CYS A 42 3.55 -4.92 38.53
N LEU A 43 4.59 -5.28 37.76
CA LEU A 43 4.44 -6.34 36.77
C LEU A 43 4.40 -7.67 37.53
N HIS A 44 3.19 -8.09 37.89
CA HIS A 44 2.94 -9.44 38.37
C HIS A 44 3.33 -10.42 37.26
N ARG A 45 4.52 -11.00 37.39
CA ARG A 45 4.96 -12.15 36.60
C ARG A 45 4.00 -13.28 36.94
N ALA A 46 3.14 -13.66 36.00
CA ALA A 46 2.29 -14.83 36.12
C ALA A 46 3.19 -16.07 36.29
N ARG A 47 3.33 -16.52 37.54
CA ARG A 47 4.13 -17.68 37.92
C ARG A 47 3.24 -18.91 37.83
N THR A 48 2.98 -19.38 36.61
CA THR A 48 2.46 -20.73 36.37
C THR A 48 2.93 -21.21 34.99
N ALA A 49 4.18 -21.65 34.91
CA ALA A 49 4.57 -22.68 33.97
C ALA A 49 5.47 -23.66 34.75
N PRO A 50 5.15 -24.96 34.83
CA PRO A 50 6.10 -25.94 35.34
C PRO A 50 7.32 -25.96 34.40
N ALA A 51 8.49 -26.33 34.94
CA ALA A 51 9.72 -26.42 34.17
C ALA A 51 9.51 -27.35 32.96
N MET A 52 9.49 -26.76 31.77
CA MET A 52 9.42 -27.49 30.51
C MET A 52 10.73 -28.26 30.37
N SER A 53 10.66 -29.59 30.31
CA SER A 53 11.78 -30.41 29.90
C SER A 53 12.23 -29.91 28.53
N VAL A 54 13.49 -29.51 28.42
CA VAL A 54 14.09 -29.07 27.16
C VAL A 54 14.10 -30.27 26.22
N ILE A 55 13.09 -30.34 25.35
CA ILE A 55 13.13 -31.24 24.20
C ILE A 55 14.13 -30.60 23.24
N PRO A 56 15.19 -31.31 22.80
CA PRO A 56 16.06 -30.79 21.77
C PRO A 56 15.22 -30.53 20.53
N VAL A 57 15.21 -29.28 20.06
CA VAL A 57 14.37 -28.81 18.94
C VAL A 57 14.76 -29.50 17.62
N ASP A 58 15.93 -30.14 17.58
CA ASP A 58 16.52 -30.81 16.41
C ASP A 58 15.81 -32.12 15.99
N LEU A 59 14.74 -32.51 16.69
CA LEU A 59 14.04 -33.80 16.51
C LEU A 59 12.68 -33.63 15.84
N LEU A 60 12.18 -32.40 15.74
CA LEU A 60 10.91 -32.12 15.09
C LEU A 60 11.11 -32.15 13.57
N PRO A 61 10.26 -32.86 12.80
CA PRO A 61 10.28 -32.74 11.35
C PRO A 61 10.09 -31.25 11.03
N HIS A 62 11.09 -30.69 10.35
CA HIS A 62 11.01 -29.32 9.88
C HIS A 62 9.91 -29.32 8.82
N ASP A 63 8.71 -28.86 9.18
CA ASP A 63 7.67 -28.61 8.21
C ASP A 63 8.29 -27.71 7.14
N SER A 64 8.44 -28.29 5.96
CA SER A 64 8.93 -27.57 4.81
C SER A 64 7.84 -26.55 4.52
N GLU A 65 8.12 -25.27 4.80
CA GLU A 65 7.24 -24.21 4.32
C GLU A 65 6.98 -24.48 2.83
N PRO A 66 5.72 -24.49 2.38
CA PRO A 66 5.45 -24.64 0.96
C PRO A 66 6.10 -23.45 0.27
N ALA A 67 7.23 -23.71 -0.40
CA ALA A 67 7.87 -22.75 -1.27
C ALA A 67 6.82 -22.34 -2.30
N LEU A 68 6.24 -21.15 -2.10
CA LEU A 68 5.25 -20.58 -3.00
C LEU A 68 6.00 -19.99 -4.20
N ASP A 69 6.69 -20.87 -4.93
CA ASP A 69 7.33 -20.57 -6.20
C ASP A 69 6.23 -20.38 -7.26
N THR A 70 5.66 -19.17 -7.29
CA THR A 70 4.66 -18.80 -8.29
C THR A 70 5.01 -17.45 -8.90
N SER A 71 6.14 -17.35 -9.60
CA SER A 71 6.56 -16.08 -10.23
C SER A 71 6.98 -16.17 -11.70
N SER A 72 6.56 -17.19 -12.45
CA SER A 72 6.80 -17.27 -13.89
C SER A 72 5.55 -17.34 -14.80
N PRO A 73 4.38 -17.91 -14.42
CA PRO A 73 3.26 -17.96 -15.36
C PRO A 73 2.57 -16.60 -15.52
N ILE A 74 2.39 -15.80 -14.47
CA ILE A 74 1.46 -14.66 -14.47
C ILE A 74 1.86 -13.57 -15.49
N ILE A 75 3.15 -13.24 -15.57
CA ILE A 75 3.67 -12.21 -16.50
C ILE A 75 3.50 -12.66 -17.96
N MET A 76 3.78 -13.95 -18.21
CA MET A 76 3.60 -14.55 -19.53
C MET A 76 2.15 -14.42 -19.98
N HIS A 77 1.18 -14.78 -19.14
CA HIS A 77 -0.25 -14.64 -19.46
C HIS A 77 -0.65 -13.18 -19.73
N ALA A 78 -0.13 -12.22 -18.98
CA ALA A 78 -0.40 -10.79 -19.19
C ALA A 78 0.10 -10.29 -20.55
N SER A 79 1.34 -10.65 -20.89
CA SER A 79 1.96 -10.28 -22.16
C SER A 79 1.26 -10.93 -23.35
N LEU A 80 0.83 -12.19 -23.21
CA LEU A 80 0.06 -12.89 -24.22
C LEU A 80 -1.32 -12.26 -24.45
N LEU A 81 -2.03 -11.88 -23.38
CA LEU A 81 -3.32 -11.20 -23.47
C LEU A 81 -3.19 -9.83 -24.14
N LEU A 82 -2.12 -9.08 -23.86
CA LEU A 82 -1.83 -7.81 -24.53
C LEU A 82 -1.55 -8.02 -26.03
N LEU A 83 -0.72 -9.00 -26.38
CA LEU A 83 -0.42 -9.32 -27.79
C LEU A 83 -1.66 -9.79 -28.55
N LEU A 84 -2.51 -10.60 -27.91
CA LEU A 84 -3.79 -11.04 -28.48
C LEU A 84 -4.74 -9.86 -28.73
N TYR A 85 -4.79 -8.90 -27.80
CA TYR A 85 -5.60 -7.68 -27.97
C TYR A 85 -5.10 -6.82 -29.13
N LEU A 86 -3.79 -6.58 -29.19
CA LEU A 86 -3.19 -5.78 -30.27
C LEU A 86 -3.35 -6.46 -31.63
N SER A 87 -3.20 -7.79 -31.71
CA SER A 87 -3.41 -8.51 -32.96
C SER A 87 -4.87 -8.48 -33.40
N LEU A 88 -5.83 -8.68 -32.49
CA LEU A 88 -7.26 -8.59 -32.81
C LEU A 88 -7.67 -7.18 -33.25
N GLY A 89 -7.16 -6.14 -32.58
CA GLY A 89 -7.41 -4.75 -32.93
C GLY A 89 -6.80 -4.35 -34.28
N MET A 90 -5.56 -4.76 -34.55
CA MET A 90 -4.91 -4.56 -35.86
C MET A 90 -5.65 -5.28 -36.98
N LEU A 91 -6.10 -6.52 -36.73
CA LEU A 91 -6.87 -7.30 -37.69
C LEU A 91 -8.22 -6.63 -38.00
N ALA A 92 -8.93 -6.18 -36.97
CA ALA A 92 -10.19 -5.45 -37.10
C ALA A 92 -10.03 -4.15 -37.92
N TYR A 93 -8.94 -3.41 -37.68
CA TYR A 93 -8.60 -2.20 -38.43
C TYR A 93 -8.29 -2.53 -39.90
N PHE A 94 -7.47 -3.55 -40.15
CA PHE A 94 -7.07 -3.94 -41.50
C PHE A 94 -8.26 -4.39 -42.36
N PHE A 95 -9.19 -5.17 -41.79
CA PHE A 95 -10.41 -5.58 -42.51
C PHE A 95 -11.36 -4.42 -42.83
N ASN A 96 -11.35 -3.34 -42.04
CA ASN A 96 -12.29 -2.23 -42.16
C ASN A 96 -11.62 -0.86 -42.39
N LEU A 97 -10.51 -0.81 -43.14
CA LEU A 97 -9.72 0.41 -43.40
C LEU A 97 -10.57 1.60 -43.88
N ARG A 98 -11.57 1.35 -44.75
CA ARG A 98 -12.45 2.39 -45.30
C ARG A 98 -13.42 2.98 -44.28
N GLY A 99 -13.59 2.34 -43.13
CA GLY A 99 -14.50 2.75 -42.08
C GLY A 99 -13.87 3.62 -41.00
N PHE A 100 -12.61 4.03 -41.15
CA PHE A 100 -11.90 4.91 -40.22
C PHE A 100 -11.50 6.22 -40.90
N SER A 101 -11.65 7.33 -40.18
CA SER A 101 -11.05 8.61 -40.57
C SER A 101 -9.64 8.68 -39.99
N VAL A 102 -8.61 8.81 -40.83
CA VAL A 102 -7.21 8.84 -40.41
C VAL A 102 -6.40 9.84 -41.22
N VAL A 103 -5.55 10.60 -40.53
CA VAL A 103 -4.44 11.31 -41.18
C VAL A 103 -3.35 10.28 -41.47
N GLN A 104 -3.23 9.91 -42.75
CA GLN A 104 -2.48 8.74 -43.21
C GLN A 104 -0.97 8.86 -42.94
N THR A 105 -0.43 7.90 -42.20
CA THR A 105 1.01 7.60 -42.16
C THR A 105 1.27 6.20 -42.70
N HIS A 106 1.27 5.18 -41.84
CA HIS A 106 1.45 3.80 -42.25
C HIS A 106 0.35 2.94 -41.62
N PRO A 107 -0.42 2.16 -42.40
CA PRO A 107 -1.62 1.49 -41.91
C PRO A 107 -1.42 0.63 -40.66
N ALA A 108 -0.30 -0.10 -40.58
CA ALA A 108 0.00 -0.95 -39.42
C ALA A 108 0.40 -0.14 -38.17
N VAL A 109 1.11 0.98 -38.34
CA VAL A 109 1.52 1.84 -37.21
C VAL A 109 0.29 2.56 -36.67
N ASP A 110 -0.56 3.05 -37.58
CA ASP A 110 -1.79 3.75 -37.25
C ASP A 110 -2.77 2.82 -36.51
N ALA A 111 -2.87 1.56 -36.93
CA ALA A 111 -3.68 0.54 -36.25
C ALA A 111 -3.17 0.22 -34.84
N MET A 112 -1.86 -0.01 -34.69
CA MET A 112 -1.25 -0.27 -33.38
C MET A 112 -1.42 0.93 -32.44
N TYR A 113 -1.18 2.14 -32.94
CA TYR A 113 -1.37 3.37 -32.20
C TYR A 113 -2.83 3.55 -31.77
N PHE A 114 -3.81 3.34 -32.65
CA PHE A 114 -5.23 3.38 -32.31
C PHE A 114 -5.58 2.38 -31.20
N CYS A 115 -5.08 1.14 -31.28
CA CYS A 115 -5.34 0.12 -30.26
C CYS A 115 -4.75 0.52 -28.91
N ILE A 116 -3.53 1.05 -28.87
CA ILE A 116 -2.89 1.50 -27.62
C ILE A 116 -3.61 2.72 -27.04
N VAL A 117 -3.96 3.71 -27.86
CA VAL A 117 -4.67 4.92 -27.43
C VAL A 117 -6.04 4.56 -26.84
N THR A 118 -6.71 3.56 -27.43
CA THR A 118 -7.99 3.02 -26.95
C THR A 118 -7.80 2.22 -25.66
N LEU A 119 -6.79 1.34 -25.60
CA LEU A 119 -6.45 0.54 -24.42
C LEU A 119 -6.08 1.39 -23.21
N CYS A 120 -5.30 2.44 -23.44
CA CYS A 120 -4.89 3.40 -22.41
C CYS A 120 -6.00 4.41 -22.10
N THR A 121 -7.16 4.31 -22.75
CA THR A 121 -8.32 5.20 -22.53
C THR A 121 -8.03 6.69 -22.75
N ILE A 122 -7.03 7.02 -23.58
CA ILE A 122 -6.64 8.42 -23.85
C ILE A 122 -7.58 9.03 -24.90
N GLY A 123 -7.80 8.33 -26.01
CA GLY A 123 -8.80 8.71 -27.02
C GLY A 123 -8.62 10.09 -27.66
N TYR A 124 -7.46 10.41 -28.25
CA TYR A 124 -7.23 11.72 -28.90
C TYR A 124 -8.24 12.07 -30.01
N GLY A 125 -8.94 11.09 -30.58
CA GLY A 125 -9.92 11.35 -31.64
C GLY A 125 -9.30 11.67 -33.01
N ASP A 126 -7.99 11.49 -33.17
CA ASP A 126 -7.27 11.63 -34.44
C ASP A 126 -7.51 10.44 -35.39
N ILE A 127 -7.78 9.26 -34.82
CA ILE A 127 -8.25 8.07 -35.53
C ILE A 127 -9.59 7.65 -34.94
N THR A 128 -10.66 7.73 -35.73
CA THR A 128 -12.02 7.44 -35.24
C THR A 128 -12.82 6.55 -36.18
N PRO A 129 -13.63 5.61 -35.63
CA PRO A 129 -14.54 4.79 -36.43
C PRO A 129 -15.73 5.63 -36.92
N VAL A 130 -15.94 5.66 -38.23
CA VAL A 130 -17.04 6.42 -38.84
C VAL A 130 -18.24 5.54 -39.18
N THR A 131 -18.03 4.28 -39.57
CA THR A 131 -19.11 3.36 -39.96
C THR A 131 -19.78 2.68 -38.76
N PRO A 132 -21.06 2.27 -38.86
CA PRO A 132 -21.76 1.58 -37.77
C PRO A 132 -21.06 0.28 -37.35
N VAL A 133 -20.50 -0.45 -38.31
CA VAL A 133 -19.76 -1.70 -38.07
C VAL A 133 -18.47 -1.42 -37.28
N THR A 134 -17.68 -0.43 -37.68
CA THR A 134 -16.42 -0.09 -36.97
C THR A 134 -16.69 0.49 -35.59
N LYS A 135 -17.79 1.22 -35.40
CA LYS A 135 -18.24 1.68 -34.07
C LYS A 135 -18.60 0.51 -33.17
N ALA A 136 -19.34 -0.49 -33.66
CA ALA A 136 -19.67 -1.68 -32.88
C ALA A 136 -18.41 -2.47 -32.46
N ILE A 137 -17.45 -2.64 -33.37
CA ILE A 137 -16.17 -3.29 -33.08
C ILE A 137 -15.37 -2.47 -32.05
N ALA A 138 -15.34 -1.14 -32.19
CA ALA A 138 -14.67 -0.26 -31.23
C ALA A 138 -15.27 -0.38 -29.82
N CYS A 139 -16.60 -0.47 -29.69
CA CYS A 139 -17.25 -0.71 -28.41
C CYS A 139 -16.76 -2.01 -27.75
N VAL A 140 -16.67 -3.11 -28.49
CA VAL A 140 -16.16 -4.39 -27.97
C VAL A 140 -14.68 -4.26 -27.57
N LEU A 141 -13.86 -3.61 -28.40
CA LEU A 141 -12.44 -3.38 -28.10
C LEU A 141 -12.22 -2.53 -26.83
N VAL A 142 -13.07 -1.54 -26.58
CA VAL A 142 -13.00 -0.73 -25.35
C VAL A 142 -13.35 -1.56 -24.12
N LEU A 143 -14.42 -2.37 -24.18
CA LEU A 143 -14.83 -3.22 -23.05
C LEU A 143 -13.76 -4.25 -22.69
N VAL A 144 -13.19 -4.91 -23.70
CA VAL A 144 -12.07 -5.85 -23.51
C VAL A 144 -10.83 -5.12 -23.01
N GLY A 145 -10.50 -3.96 -23.58
CA GLY A 145 -9.35 -3.14 -23.20
C GLY A 145 -9.39 -2.70 -21.73
N PHE A 146 -10.55 -2.32 -21.21
CA PHE A 146 -10.71 -1.94 -19.80
C PHE A 146 -10.41 -3.10 -18.83
N GLY A 147 -10.80 -4.33 -19.17
CA GLY A 147 -10.41 -5.50 -18.37
C GLY A 147 -8.90 -5.74 -18.41
N LEU A 148 -8.29 -5.55 -19.58
CA LEU A 148 -6.86 -5.76 -19.80
C LEU A 148 -5.98 -4.74 -19.08
N ILE A 149 -6.33 -3.44 -19.10
CA ILE A 149 -5.53 -2.41 -18.41
C ILE A 149 -5.47 -2.69 -16.90
N ASN A 150 -6.58 -3.16 -16.29
CA ASN A 150 -6.61 -3.55 -14.89
C ASN A 150 -5.77 -4.80 -14.60
N ALA A 151 -5.80 -5.79 -15.49
CA ALA A 151 -4.95 -6.99 -15.38
C ALA A 151 -3.46 -6.65 -15.49
N LEU A 152 -3.08 -5.82 -16.47
CA LEU A 152 -1.71 -5.32 -16.64
C LEU A 152 -1.26 -4.51 -15.43
N LEU A 153 -2.14 -3.67 -14.89
CA LEU A 153 -1.84 -2.90 -13.69
C LEU A 153 -1.61 -3.82 -12.50
N THR A 154 -2.47 -4.80 -12.25
CA THR A 154 -2.31 -5.77 -11.15
C THR A 154 -0.97 -6.51 -11.26
N ASN A 155 -0.63 -7.02 -12.44
CA ASN A 155 0.60 -7.75 -12.67
C ASN A 155 1.85 -6.88 -12.50
N ALA A 156 1.80 -5.63 -12.97
CA ALA A 156 2.87 -4.68 -12.73
C ALA A 156 3.03 -4.35 -11.23
N VAL A 157 1.95 -4.41 -10.40
CA VAL A 157 2.07 -4.19 -8.94
C VAL A 157 2.90 -5.34 -8.38
N ASN A 158 2.51 -6.57 -8.71
CA ASN A 158 3.13 -7.78 -8.18
C ASN A 158 4.60 -7.86 -8.59
N HIS A 159 4.95 -7.54 -9.84
CA HIS A 159 6.34 -7.51 -10.28
C HIS A 159 7.18 -6.47 -9.50
N LEU A 160 6.64 -5.26 -9.32
CA LEU A 160 7.33 -4.22 -8.55
C LEU A 160 7.46 -4.61 -7.07
N LEU A 161 6.46 -5.27 -6.48
CA LEU A 161 6.54 -5.81 -5.12
C LEU A 161 7.63 -6.89 -5.03
N ASN A 162 7.72 -7.79 -6.00
CA ASN A 162 8.74 -8.86 -6.01
C ASN A 162 10.17 -8.30 -6.17
N LEU A 163 10.35 -7.25 -6.98
CA LEU A 163 11.63 -6.52 -7.07
C LEU A 163 12.00 -5.83 -5.76
N GLN A 164 10.99 -5.31 -5.04
CA GLN A 164 11.20 -4.70 -3.74
C GLN A 164 11.54 -5.75 -2.67
N GLU A 165 10.93 -6.93 -2.71
CA GLU A 165 11.22 -8.03 -1.79
C GLU A 165 12.62 -8.61 -1.99
N SER A 166 13.03 -8.86 -3.24
CA SER A 166 14.39 -9.34 -3.55
C SER A 166 15.50 -8.33 -3.23
N ALA A 167 15.31 -7.05 -3.55
CA ALA A 167 16.28 -6.00 -3.20
C ALA A 167 16.39 -5.76 -1.68
N ILE A 168 15.29 -5.94 -0.94
CA ILE A 168 15.31 -5.88 0.53
C ILE A 168 16.07 -7.09 1.09
N ILE A 169 15.81 -8.31 0.61
CA ILE A 169 16.50 -9.54 1.04
C ILE A 169 18.01 -9.47 0.75
N ASP A 170 18.40 -9.01 -0.45
CA ASP A 170 19.82 -8.82 -0.81
C ASP A 170 20.49 -7.75 0.07
N SER A 171 19.78 -6.65 0.37
CA SER A 171 20.29 -5.64 1.28
C SER A 171 20.41 -6.15 2.72
N VAL A 172 19.53 -7.05 3.19
CA VAL A 172 19.59 -7.65 4.54
C VAL A 172 20.74 -8.66 4.64
N CYS A 173 20.97 -9.47 3.60
CA CYS A 173 22.13 -10.38 3.54
C CYS A 173 23.46 -9.62 3.45
N CYS A 174 23.52 -8.51 2.73
CA CYS A 174 24.76 -7.73 2.56
C CYS A 174 24.99 -6.66 3.63
N ALA A 175 23.98 -6.25 4.42
CA ALA A 175 24.09 -5.20 5.43
C ALA A 175 24.79 -5.62 6.74
N SER A 176 25.40 -6.81 6.80
CA SER A 176 26.21 -7.22 7.95
C SER A 176 27.43 -6.29 8.22
N THR A 177 27.78 -5.34 7.33
CA THR A 177 29.04 -4.56 7.47
C THR A 177 29.03 -3.05 7.17
N ARG A 178 27.91 -2.30 7.04
CA ARG A 178 28.00 -0.82 6.92
C ARG A 178 26.89 -0.02 7.61
N PRO A 179 27.22 1.03 8.41
CA PRO A 179 26.25 1.93 9.01
C PRO A 179 26.02 3.13 8.07
N THR A 180 24.99 3.05 7.21
CA THR A 180 24.48 4.25 6.51
C THR A 180 23.12 4.62 7.06
N SER A 181 23.15 5.61 7.95
CA SER A 181 22.01 6.25 8.57
C SER A 181 21.15 7.03 7.56
N TYR A 182 19.84 6.87 7.71
CA TYR A 182 18.78 7.86 7.43
C TYR A 182 17.92 7.75 6.16
N ILE A 183 18.20 6.87 5.19
CA ILE A 183 17.29 6.70 4.02
C ILE A 183 16.46 5.41 4.10
N VAL A 184 16.90 4.42 4.86
CA VAL A 184 16.17 3.16 5.04
C VAL A 184 16.22 2.80 6.52
N ASP A 185 15.09 2.99 7.19
CA ASP A 185 14.89 2.50 8.56
C ASP A 185 14.71 0.96 8.46
N ALA A 186 15.86 0.27 8.37
CA ALA A 186 15.98 -1.15 8.04
C ALA A 186 15.42 -2.07 9.13
N GLU A 187 15.09 -1.55 10.32
CA GLU A 187 14.59 -2.34 11.44
C GLU A 187 13.13 -2.81 11.27
N LYS A 188 12.44 -2.39 10.19
CA LYS A 188 11.03 -2.77 9.93
C LYS A 188 10.76 -3.50 8.62
N GLY A 189 11.75 -3.73 7.75
CA GLY A 189 11.59 -4.48 6.49
C GLY A 189 10.45 -4.02 5.56
N ARG A 190 9.84 -2.87 5.84
CA ARG A 190 8.64 -2.37 5.17
C ARG A 190 8.95 -0.96 4.73
N MET A 191 9.17 -0.76 3.43
CA MET A 191 9.30 0.60 2.89
C MET A 191 8.15 1.45 3.42
N ARG A 192 8.50 2.57 4.07
CA ARG A 192 7.50 3.51 4.57
C ARG A 192 6.63 3.88 3.39
N ILE A 193 5.31 3.80 3.55
CA ILE A 193 4.37 4.01 2.44
C ILE A 193 4.57 5.36 1.72
N ARG A 194 5.11 6.36 2.44
CA ARG A 194 5.53 7.65 1.88
C ARG A 194 6.64 7.53 0.83
N THR A 195 7.60 6.63 1.01
CA THR A 195 8.68 6.37 0.06
C THR A 195 8.14 5.70 -1.21
N LYS A 196 7.22 4.74 -1.10
CA LYS A 196 6.56 4.12 -2.27
C LYS A 196 5.76 5.14 -3.08
N VAL A 197 4.96 5.96 -2.40
CA VAL A 197 4.21 7.05 -3.04
C VAL A 197 5.15 8.08 -3.67
N GLY A 198 6.22 8.48 -2.98
CA GLY A 198 7.22 9.40 -3.50
C GLY A 198 7.89 8.89 -4.77
N LEU A 199 8.34 7.64 -4.77
CA LEU A 199 8.94 6.99 -5.94
C LEU A 199 7.96 6.95 -7.13
N ALA A 200 6.69 6.63 -6.89
CA ALA A 200 5.68 6.59 -7.95
C ALA A 200 5.37 7.98 -8.53
N VAL A 201 5.29 9.01 -7.69
CA VAL A 201 5.12 10.40 -8.16
C VAL A 201 6.32 10.86 -8.99
N VAL A 202 7.54 10.54 -8.55
CA VAL A 202 8.76 10.85 -9.32
C VAL A 202 8.76 10.14 -10.68
N ALA A 203 8.36 8.87 -10.74
CA ALA A 203 8.26 8.13 -11.99
C ALA A 203 7.27 8.78 -12.98
N VAL A 204 6.13 9.30 -12.50
CA VAL A 204 5.16 10.04 -13.33
C VAL A 204 5.72 11.37 -13.83
N VAL A 205 6.42 12.13 -12.98
CA VAL A 205 7.06 13.38 -13.41
C VAL A 205 8.13 13.12 -14.46
N LEU A 206 8.91 12.05 -14.29
CA LEU A 206 9.92 11.64 -15.27
C LEU A 206 9.29 11.22 -16.60
N SER A 207 8.18 10.47 -16.59
CA SER A 207 7.50 10.06 -17.83
C SER A 207 6.93 11.25 -18.60
N ILE A 208 6.45 12.29 -17.91
CA ILE A 208 6.04 13.57 -18.51
C ILE A 208 7.24 14.30 -19.11
N GLY A 209 8.37 14.36 -18.40
CA GLY A 209 9.59 14.98 -18.91
C GLY A 209 10.10 14.31 -20.19
N VAL A 210 10.13 12.97 -20.23
CA VAL A 210 10.52 12.19 -21.41
C VAL A 210 9.57 12.47 -22.58
N GLY A 211 8.26 12.49 -22.34
CA GLY A 211 7.26 12.79 -23.36
C GLY A 211 7.44 14.17 -23.98
N ALA A 212 7.61 15.21 -23.14
CA ALA A 212 7.80 16.58 -23.60
C ALA A 212 9.08 16.75 -24.45
N VAL A 213 10.20 16.16 -24.02
CA VAL A 213 11.46 16.21 -24.78
C VAL A 213 11.30 15.50 -26.13
N VAL A 214 10.68 14.33 -26.17
CA VAL A 214 10.51 13.57 -27.41
C VAL A 214 9.54 14.26 -28.37
N LEU A 215 8.45 14.86 -27.87
CA LEU A 215 7.54 15.67 -28.68
C LEU A 215 8.25 16.86 -29.31
N ARG A 216 9.12 17.56 -28.56
CA ARG A 216 9.94 18.64 -29.10
C ARG A 216 10.87 18.16 -30.21
N LEU A 217 11.50 16.99 -30.04
CA LEU A 217 12.48 16.46 -31.00
C LEU A 217 11.83 15.84 -32.25
N LEU A 218 10.69 15.17 -32.12
CA LEU A 218 10.04 14.44 -33.22
C LEU A 218 9.00 15.26 -33.97
N GLU A 219 8.24 16.09 -33.26
CA GLU A 219 7.09 16.84 -33.82
C GLU A 219 7.38 18.35 -33.91
N ASN A 220 8.55 18.83 -33.43
CA ASN A 220 8.95 20.24 -33.42
C ASN A 220 7.93 21.20 -32.76
N VAL A 221 7.13 20.69 -31.81
CA VAL A 221 6.13 21.49 -31.07
C VAL A 221 6.81 22.45 -30.09
N ASP A 222 6.19 23.58 -29.75
CA ASP A 222 6.73 24.51 -28.73
C ASP A 222 6.88 23.83 -27.36
N TRP A 223 7.77 24.33 -26.51
CA TRP A 223 8.03 23.73 -25.19
C TRP A 223 6.78 23.67 -24.31
N MET A 224 5.95 24.72 -24.32
CA MET A 224 4.74 24.74 -23.51
C MET A 224 3.69 23.76 -24.06
N ASP A 225 3.53 23.71 -25.38
CA ASP A 225 2.61 22.78 -26.05
C ASP A 225 3.05 21.33 -25.89
N ALA A 226 4.36 21.06 -25.91
CA ALA A 226 4.93 19.74 -25.70
C ALA A 226 4.72 19.24 -24.27
N VAL A 227 4.91 20.10 -23.26
CA VAL A 227 4.60 19.76 -21.86
C VAL A 227 3.11 19.55 -21.68
N TYR A 228 2.28 20.45 -22.20
CA TYR A 228 0.82 20.34 -22.15
C TYR A 228 0.35 19.01 -22.76
N LEU A 229 0.77 18.70 -23.99
CA LEU A 229 0.40 17.46 -24.65
C LEU A 229 0.90 16.25 -23.87
N SER A 230 2.13 16.29 -23.36
CA SER A 230 2.67 15.19 -22.55
C SER A 230 1.88 14.96 -21.26
N VAL A 231 1.46 16.01 -20.56
CA VAL A 231 0.62 15.87 -19.36
C VAL A 231 -0.71 15.25 -19.75
N MET A 232 -1.38 15.77 -20.78
CA MET A 232 -2.68 15.32 -21.27
C MET A 232 -2.69 13.85 -21.69
N SER A 233 -1.59 13.39 -22.32
CA SER A 233 -1.33 12.00 -22.67
C SER A 233 -1.18 11.10 -21.46
N VAL A 234 -0.30 11.49 -20.52
CA VAL A 234 0.09 10.67 -19.36
C VAL A 234 -1.05 10.54 -18.37
N THR A 235 -1.84 11.61 -18.18
CA THR A 235 -3.03 11.60 -17.31
C THR A 235 -4.27 11.03 -17.99
N THR A 236 -4.15 10.50 -19.22
CA THR A 236 -5.24 9.89 -20.00
C THR A 236 -6.46 10.80 -20.16
N VAL A 237 -6.27 12.12 -20.27
CA VAL A 237 -7.38 13.07 -20.49
C VAL A 237 -7.61 13.28 -22.00
N GLY A 238 -6.52 13.44 -22.76
CA GLY A 238 -6.54 13.36 -24.22
C GLY A 238 -7.59 14.22 -24.95
N TYR A 239 -7.60 15.55 -24.76
CA TYR A 239 -8.59 16.43 -25.41
C TYR A 239 -8.62 16.35 -26.94
N GLY A 240 -7.53 15.91 -27.58
CA GLY A 240 -7.45 15.71 -29.03
C GLY A 240 -7.10 16.98 -29.83
N ASP A 241 -6.75 18.06 -29.15
CA ASP A 241 -6.24 19.30 -29.73
C ASP A 241 -4.81 19.17 -30.28
N GLY A 242 -4.02 18.25 -29.71
CA GLY A 242 -2.74 17.80 -30.25
C GLY A 242 -2.64 16.27 -30.33
N SER A 243 -1.97 15.76 -31.35
CA SER A 243 -1.68 14.32 -31.49
C SER A 243 -0.40 14.07 -32.29
N PHE A 244 0.09 12.83 -32.25
CA PHE A 244 1.30 12.40 -32.96
C PHE A 244 1.01 12.27 -34.47
N LYS A 245 1.64 13.12 -35.28
CA LYS A 245 1.42 13.17 -36.74
C LYS A 245 2.50 12.42 -37.52
N THR A 246 3.71 12.38 -37.00
CA THR A 246 4.83 11.68 -37.63
C THR A 246 4.79 10.17 -37.38
N THR A 247 5.23 9.37 -38.35
CA THR A 247 5.34 7.91 -38.18
C THR A 247 6.23 7.54 -37.00
N ARG A 248 7.35 8.25 -36.84
CA ARG A 248 8.29 8.04 -35.73
C ARG A 248 7.66 8.39 -34.39
N GLY A 249 6.91 9.50 -34.34
CA GLY A 249 6.15 9.94 -33.18
C GLY A 249 5.10 8.90 -32.75
N ARG A 250 4.34 8.33 -33.70
CA ARG A 250 3.33 7.30 -33.40
C ARG A 250 3.94 6.01 -32.85
N ILE A 251 5.04 5.53 -33.41
CA ILE A 251 5.75 4.33 -32.88
C ILE A 251 6.22 4.57 -31.45
N PHE A 252 6.85 5.73 -31.20
CA PHE A 252 7.26 6.11 -29.86
C PHE A 252 6.05 6.18 -28.91
N ALA A 253 4.98 6.86 -29.33
CA ALA A 253 3.77 7.03 -28.55
C ALA A 253 3.14 5.68 -28.18
N SER A 254 3.09 4.70 -29.09
CA SER A 254 2.54 3.37 -28.78
C SER A 254 3.26 2.70 -27.60
N ILE A 255 4.58 2.80 -27.50
CA ILE A 255 5.34 2.21 -26.39
C ILE A 255 5.25 3.09 -25.15
N TRP A 256 5.48 4.40 -25.32
CA TRP A 256 5.55 5.36 -24.23
C TRP A 256 4.21 5.54 -23.52
N LEU A 257 3.08 5.60 -24.25
CA LEU A 257 1.74 5.74 -23.66
C LEU A 257 1.36 4.52 -22.83
N LEU A 258 1.72 3.31 -23.30
CA LEU A 258 1.47 2.09 -22.54
C LEU A 258 2.23 2.10 -21.20
N VAL A 259 3.53 2.40 -21.23
CA VAL A 259 4.36 2.48 -20.02
C VAL A 259 3.91 3.60 -19.08
N SER A 260 3.61 4.78 -19.63
CA SER A 260 3.21 5.95 -18.85
C SER A 260 1.85 5.76 -18.17
N THR A 261 0.89 5.15 -18.85
CA THR A 261 -0.44 4.86 -18.29
C THR A 261 -0.35 3.89 -17.12
N LEU A 262 0.51 2.87 -17.22
CA LEU A 262 0.77 1.95 -16.12
C LEU A 262 1.45 2.66 -14.93
N ALA A 263 2.37 3.58 -15.18
CA ALA A 263 3.04 4.37 -14.15
C ALA A 263 2.04 5.29 -13.40
N VAL A 264 1.14 5.97 -14.11
CA VAL A 264 0.10 6.81 -13.49
C VAL A 264 -0.92 5.97 -12.73
N GLY A 265 -1.38 4.86 -13.31
CA GLY A 265 -2.28 3.94 -12.63
C GLY A 265 -1.68 3.41 -11.31
N LYS A 266 -0.37 3.11 -11.31
CA LYS A 266 0.38 2.73 -10.10
C LYS A 266 0.42 3.85 -9.08
N ALA A 267 0.75 5.06 -9.50
CA ALA A 267 0.82 6.21 -8.61
C ALA A 267 -0.54 6.44 -7.92
N PHE A 268 -1.64 6.34 -8.66
CA PHE A 268 -2.99 6.44 -8.08
C PHE A 268 -3.27 5.32 -7.06
N LEU A 269 -2.97 4.06 -7.40
CA LEU A 269 -3.17 2.93 -6.47
C LEU A 269 -2.37 3.11 -5.16
N TYR A 270 -1.12 3.58 -5.23
CA TYR A 270 -0.33 3.84 -4.04
C TYR A 270 -0.85 5.01 -3.21
N LEU A 271 -1.38 6.06 -3.86
CA LEU A 271 -2.07 7.14 -3.15
C LEU A 271 -3.31 6.62 -2.41
N VAL A 272 -4.10 5.78 -3.07
CA VAL A 272 -5.26 5.13 -2.46
C VAL A 272 -4.83 4.26 -1.28
N GLU A 273 -3.81 3.43 -1.44
CA GLU A 273 -3.26 2.59 -0.36
C GLU A 273 -2.78 3.45 0.83
N ALA A 274 -2.10 4.56 0.57
CA ALA A 274 -1.66 5.49 1.61
C ALA A 274 -2.84 6.12 2.36
N ARG A 275 -3.93 6.46 1.66
CA ARG A 275 -5.15 7.01 2.25
C ARG A 275 -5.87 5.96 3.09
N ILE A 276 -6.00 4.74 2.58
CA ILE A 276 -6.58 3.59 3.28
C ILE A 276 -5.80 3.30 4.55
N ASN A 277 -4.47 3.20 4.47
CA ASN A 277 -3.62 2.92 5.63
C ASN A 277 -3.69 4.01 6.69
N LYS A 278 -3.72 5.29 6.28
CA LYS A 278 -3.90 6.40 7.23
C LYS A 278 -5.27 6.35 7.91
N ARG A 279 -6.32 5.94 7.19
CA ARG A 279 -7.67 5.74 7.75
C ARG A 279 -7.69 4.56 8.72
N HIS A 280 -7.12 3.41 8.36
CA HIS A 280 -7.01 2.23 9.21
C HIS A 280 -6.28 2.55 10.52
N GLN A 281 -5.20 3.31 10.48
CA GLN A 281 -4.48 3.73 11.70
C GLN A 281 -5.31 4.64 12.60
N ARG A 282 -6.15 5.54 12.04
CA ARG A 282 -7.04 6.39 12.84
C ARG A 282 -8.12 5.57 13.53
N ILE A 283 -8.74 4.65 12.80
CA ILE A 283 -9.76 3.74 13.34
C ILE A 283 -9.15 2.88 14.45
N ALA A 284 -7.99 2.27 14.22
CA ALA A 284 -7.31 1.48 15.24
C ALA A 284 -7.01 2.32 16.50
N LYS A 285 -6.43 3.52 16.36
CA LYS A 285 -6.15 4.40 17.50
C LYS A 285 -7.41 4.84 18.24
N TRP A 286 -8.52 5.04 17.53
CA TRP A 286 -9.81 5.38 18.14
C TRP A 286 -10.36 4.20 18.94
N ILE A 287 -10.33 2.99 18.36
CA ILE A 287 -10.80 1.75 19.02
C ILE A 287 -9.98 1.42 20.28
N LEU A 288 -8.66 1.65 20.24
CA LEU A 288 -7.78 1.42 21.39
C LEU A 288 -8.00 2.43 22.53
N LYS A 289 -8.47 3.64 22.23
CA LYS A 289 -8.70 4.69 23.23
C LYS A 289 -10.12 4.70 23.79
N ARG A 290 -11.06 3.99 23.16
CA ARG A 290 -12.45 3.92 23.60
C ARG A 290 -12.58 3.02 24.83
N ASP A 291 -13.26 3.53 25.86
CA ASP A 291 -13.61 2.75 27.05
C ASP A 291 -14.55 1.59 26.70
N LEU A 292 -14.37 0.46 27.38
CA LEU A 292 -15.24 -0.71 27.25
C LEU A 292 -16.62 -0.40 27.83
N THR A 293 -17.67 -0.64 27.05
CA THR A 293 -19.05 -0.60 27.57
C THR A 293 -19.49 -1.99 28.05
N VAL A 294 -20.55 -2.05 28.85
CA VAL A 294 -21.13 -3.33 29.32
C VAL A 294 -21.56 -4.23 28.17
N LYS A 295 -22.09 -3.67 27.08
CA LYS A 295 -22.45 -4.44 25.88
C LYS A 295 -21.22 -5.03 25.19
N ASP A 296 -20.13 -4.27 25.13
CA ASP A 296 -18.85 -4.74 24.60
C ASP A 296 -18.26 -5.84 25.48
N LEU A 297 -18.50 -5.76 26.81
CA LEU A 297 -18.07 -6.76 27.76
C LEU A 297 -18.73 -8.12 27.47
N PHE A 298 -20.05 -8.12 27.32
CA PHE A 298 -20.81 -9.32 26.96
C PHE A 298 -20.43 -9.87 25.58
N ALA A 299 -20.12 -8.99 24.61
CA ALA A 299 -19.70 -9.41 23.27
C ALA A 299 -18.26 -9.97 23.22
N ALA A 300 -17.42 -9.67 24.22
CA ALA A 300 -16.04 -10.13 24.32
C ALA A 300 -15.91 -11.44 25.12
N ASP A 301 -16.87 -11.77 25.98
CA ASP A 301 -16.89 -12.99 26.77
C ASP A 301 -17.29 -14.20 25.92
N LEU A 302 -16.31 -14.78 25.23
CA LEU A 302 -16.49 -15.97 24.38
C LEU A 302 -16.82 -17.23 25.21
N ASN A 303 -16.37 -17.27 26.46
CA ASN A 303 -16.45 -18.46 27.30
C ASN A 303 -17.62 -18.44 28.31
N GLN A 304 -18.44 -17.39 28.30
CA GLN A 304 -19.55 -17.17 29.24
C GLN A 304 -19.15 -17.30 30.71
N LYS A 305 -17.93 -16.87 31.05
CA LYS A 305 -17.39 -16.97 32.43
C LYS A 305 -17.80 -15.78 33.31
N GLY A 306 -18.44 -14.76 32.73
CA GLY A 306 -18.83 -13.54 33.44
C GLY A 306 -17.66 -12.59 33.72
N PHE A 307 -16.47 -12.89 33.20
CA PHE A 307 -15.29 -12.03 33.23
C PHE A 307 -14.49 -12.20 31.93
N ILE A 308 -13.76 -11.16 31.52
CA ILE A 308 -12.96 -11.17 30.30
C ILE A 308 -11.50 -11.38 30.64
N SER A 309 -10.90 -12.42 30.07
CA SER A 309 -9.45 -12.65 30.10
C SER A 309 -8.71 -11.67 29.19
N LYS A 310 -7.42 -11.42 29.48
CA LYS A 310 -6.58 -10.55 28.64
C LYS A 310 -6.56 -10.98 27.15
N SER A 311 -6.60 -12.30 26.90
CA SER A 311 -6.70 -12.88 25.55
C SER A 311 -8.02 -12.53 24.86
N GLU A 312 -9.16 -12.67 25.54
CA GLU A 312 -10.48 -12.32 25.00
C GLU A 312 -10.60 -10.83 24.71
N PHE A 313 -10.04 -9.97 25.59
CA PHE A 313 -9.98 -8.53 25.35
C PHE A 313 -9.18 -8.19 24.09
N VAL A 314 -8.03 -8.85 23.88
CA VAL A 314 -7.21 -8.66 22.67
C VAL A 314 -7.97 -9.13 21.42
N ILE A 315 -8.60 -10.30 21.46
CA ILE A 315 -9.40 -10.83 20.35
C ILE A 315 -10.57 -9.89 20.02
N HIS A 316 -11.29 -9.41 21.04
CA HIS A 316 -12.38 -8.45 20.87
C HIS A 316 -11.89 -7.15 20.23
N LYS A 317 -10.77 -6.58 20.70
CA LYS A 317 -10.18 -5.37 20.10
C LYS A 317 -9.70 -5.60 18.67
N LEU A 318 -9.18 -6.79 18.35
CA LEU A 318 -8.79 -7.16 16.99
C LEU A 318 -10.01 -7.33 16.06
N LYS A 319 -11.11 -7.88 16.57
CA LYS A 319 -12.41 -7.98 15.89
C LYS A 319 -12.99 -6.59 15.62
N GLU A 320 -13.03 -5.70 16.62
CA GLU A 320 -13.49 -4.31 16.45
C GLU A 320 -12.64 -3.56 15.42
N MET A 321 -11.32 -3.77 15.40
CA MET A 321 -10.42 -3.17 14.41
C MET A 321 -10.61 -3.72 12.99
N GLY A 322 -11.46 -4.74 12.79
CA GLY A 322 -11.66 -5.40 11.51
C GLY A 322 -10.42 -6.12 11.00
N ARG A 323 -9.48 -6.46 11.89
CA ARG A 323 -8.25 -7.18 11.52
C ARG A 323 -8.45 -8.69 11.48
N ILE A 324 -9.44 -9.19 12.22
CA ILE A 324 -9.79 -10.60 12.28
C ILE A 324 -11.30 -10.70 12.13
N GLY A 325 -11.76 -11.51 11.18
CA GLY A 325 -13.17 -11.79 10.98
C GLY A 325 -13.71 -12.80 11.99
N GLU A 326 -15.00 -12.74 12.30
CA GLU A 326 -15.64 -13.70 13.22
C GLU A 326 -15.52 -15.15 12.74
N LYS A 327 -15.63 -15.37 11.43
CA LYS A 327 -15.43 -16.68 10.81
C LYS A 327 -14.01 -17.23 11.01
N GLU A 328 -13.01 -16.35 10.96
CA GLU A 328 -11.61 -16.73 11.16
C GLU A 328 -11.37 -17.13 12.62
N ILE A 329 -11.93 -16.36 13.57
CA ILE A 329 -11.88 -16.70 15.00
C ILE A 329 -12.52 -18.08 15.22
N LEU A 330 -13.71 -18.32 14.65
CA LEU A 330 -14.41 -19.60 14.78
C LEU A 330 -13.62 -20.75 14.16
N SER A 331 -12.99 -20.55 13.00
CA SER A 331 -12.15 -21.57 12.36
C SER A 331 -10.92 -21.91 13.21
N ILE A 332 -10.30 -20.92 13.85
CA ILE A 332 -9.16 -21.13 14.75
C ILE A 332 -9.61 -21.86 16.02
N CYS A 333 -10.77 -21.47 16.58
CA CYS A 333 -11.35 -22.17 17.73
C CYS A 333 -11.72 -23.62 17.39
N ASP A 334 -12.25 -23.90 16.20
CA ASP A 334 -12.54 -25.27 15.75
C ASP A 334 -11.27 -26.13 15.65
N GLN A 335 -10.18 -25.56 15.11
CA GLN A 335 -8.87 -26.24 15.12
C GLN A 335 -8.36 -26.48 16.54
N PHE A 336 -8.50 -25.49 17.43
CA PHE A 336 -8.13 -25.65 18.84
C PHE A 336 -8.92 -26.78 19.49
N ASN A 337 -10.24 -26.83 19.28
CA ASN A 337 -11.12 -27.86 19.85
C ASN A 337 -10.84 -29.26 19.30
N LYS A 338 -10.34 -29.38 18.07
CA LYS A 338 -9.88 -30.68 17.52
C LYS A 338 -8.66 -31.22 18.25
N ILE A 339 -7.80 -30.33 18.76
CA ILE A 339 -6.57 -30.69 19.47
C ILE A 339 -6.85 -30.86 20.97
N ASP A 340 -7.74 -30.06 21.55
CA ASP A 340 -8.14 -30.16 22.96
C ASP A 340 -9.16 -31.29 23.18
N LEU A 341 -8.68 -32.53 23.10
CA LEU A 341 -9.47 -33.76 23.25
C LEU A 341 -10.23 -33.82 24.58
N TYR A 342 -9.72 -33.17 25.63
CA TYR A 342 -10.30 -33.16 26.97
C TYR A 342 -11.11 -31.90 27.25
N ASN A 343 -11.26 -31.00 26.27
CA ASN A 343 -12.02 -29.75 26.37
C ASN A 343 -11.65 -28.92 27.63
N THR A 344 -10.36 -28.93 27.97
CA THR A 344 -9.83 -28.29 29.18
C THR A 344 -9.59 -26.79 28.99
N GLY A 345 -9.72 -26.30 27.76
CA GLY A 345 -9.35 -24.96 27.33
C GLY A 345 -7.83 -24.76 27.30
N LYS A 346 -7.05 -25.84 27.32
CA LYS A 346 -5.58 -25.83 27.33
C LYS A 346 -5.07 -27.00 26.49
N ILE A 347 -4.13 -26.72 25.59
CA ILE A 347 -3.42 -27.78 24.87
C ILE A 347 -2.24 -28.22 25.73
N THR A 348 -2.21 -29.50 26.09
CA THR A 348 -1.13 -30.12 26.85
C THR A 348 -0.27 -31.01 25.96
N LEU A 349 0.94 -31.33 26.41
CA LEU A 349 1.88 -32.18 25.67
C LEU A 349 1.29 -33.57 25.32
N PRO A 350 0.53 -34.24 26.21
CA PRO A 350 -0.19 -35.46 25.87
C PRO A 350 -1.17 -35.31 24.70
N ASP A 351 -1.89 -34.19 24.60
CA ASP A 351 -2.86 -33.94 23.53
C ASP A 351 -2.17 -33.92 22.16
N LEU A 352 -1.00 -33.28 22.09
CA LEU A 352 -0.19 -33.18 20.87
C LEU A 352 0.40 -34.54 20.45
N VAL A 353 0.82 -35.37 21.41
CA VAL A 353 1.36 -36.71 21.11
C VAL A 353 0.27 -37.62 20.53
N ILE A 354 -0.96 -37.52 21.03
CA ILE A 354 -2.10 -38.30 20.55
C ILE A 354 -2.52 -37.86 19.14
N VAL A 355 -2.50 -36.57 18.86
CA VAL A 355 -2.85 -36.02 17.53
C VAL A 355 -1.76 -36.26 16.48
N SER A 356 -0.49 -36.40 16.88
CA SER A 356 0.65 -36.65 15.95
C SER A 356 0.80 -38.12 15.51
N ARG A 357 0.04 -39.04 16.10
CA ARG A 357 -0.02 -40.46 15.75
C ARG A 357 -1.15 -40.73 14.77
#